data_AF-A0AAU9IE83-F1
#
_entry.id   AF-A0AAU9IE83-F1
#
_cell.length_a   1.000
_cell.length_b   1.000
_cell.length_c   1.000
_cell.angle_alpha   90.00
_cell.angle_beta   90.00
_cell.angle_gamma   90.00
#
_symmetry.space_group_name_H-M   'P 1'
#
loop_
_entity.id
_entity.type
_entity.pdbx_description
1 polymer ?
#
loop_
_entity_poly.entity_id
_entity_poly.type
_entity_poly.pdbx_seq_one_letter_code
_entity_poly.pdbx_strand_id
1 'polypeptide(L)'
;MQSSNILSHILSYLTYQELLACSCLNKHFQALCNNTFLWRREALRIGIGNLELFGEPLLGIQNSQKSSSSSKWKELLRGLIESKKYWPTDHSVLEPSDTNNLVKEFLSILREPQMPPPTLRRESKCLPTIFQELLTYYLIDESPAALPSFDDFMTEDILAKLFDWSERLENEFKGSVEKNQFTIARWALKDPKFDSWTLSPFRLSIESTTDTYDQEDDLCQLSQKFPLKNSSPFLIKLYYAIKKTSSVHSKLILASILENEDDLSLCNDYITKWNSYCASIKELNQKYQAFCTLFNEIFNKTHEKTPNFPPFSLLRPMVFQWKRKVFETVKDKLINTALDLLNKWRSDQIDEELSYLLIKIVQALIDHSVNELNVRFLDHSQFYTDGIYEILHQKTVVATLEYYKTLKNLPADKLSEALEKDMNIIQRVFLKRTQIEIEKIRNEIEISAWKSCFCESYKEFKAGICCVNSNVTENLLDSEFGRILFNVDFNKNRIRQFIETLQWRNDKMVENIQHFLKLFERKVELQEKLIDDLIIEEENEQCGFMLEQSPEERILFSLTNDISPQQFMGIVINTDLL
;
A
#
# COMPACT_ATOMS: atom_id res chain seq x y z
N MET A 1 -19.86 -19.40 -42.37
CA MET A 1 -18.68 -18.85 -41.68
C MET A 1 -18.68 -17.33 -41.55
N GLN A 2 -19.25 -16.54 -42.48
CA GLN A 2 -19.31 -15.07 -42.32
C GLN A 2 -20.41 -14.57 -41.34
N SER A 3 -21.50 -15.32 -41.16
CA SER A 3 -22.62 -14.94 -40.27
C SER A 3 -22.26 -14.95 -38.78
N SER A 4 -21.39 -15.86 -38.30
CA SER A 4 -21.00 -15.86 -36.89
C SER A 4 -20.10 -14.68 -36.52
N ASN A 5 -19.31 -14.16 -37.47
CA ASN A 5 -18.47 -12.98 -37.26
C ASN A 5 -19.32 -11.70 -37.18
N ILE A 6 -20.34 -11.56 -38.04
CA ILE A 6 -21.26 -10.42 -37.99
C ILE A 6 -22.09 -10.45 -36.70
N LEU A 7 -22.64 -11.62 -36.33
CA LEU A 7 -23.40 -11.76 -35.09
C LEU A 7 -22.54 -11.49 -33.85
N SER A 8 -21.31 -12.03 -33.79
CA SER A 8 -20.39 -11.72 -32.69
C SER A 8 -20.06 -10.22 -32.60
N HIS A 9 -19.98 -9.53 -33.74
CA HIS A 9 -19.77 -8.09 -33.77
C HIS A 9 -21.02 -7.32 -33.32
N ILE A 10 -22.22 -7.72 -33.72
CA ILE A 10 -23.48 -7.12 -33.23
C ILE A 10 -23.63 -7.31 -31.71
N LEU A 11 -23.37 -8.52 -31.21
CA LEU A 11 -23.36 -8.81 -29.77
C LEU A 11 -22.34 -7.93 -29.01
N SER A 12 -21.29 -7.46 -29.69
CA SER A 12 -20.30 -6.55 -29.12
C SER A 12 -20.84 -5.13 -28.81
N TYR A 13 -22.09 -4.83 -29.17
CA TYR A 13 -22.77 -3.57 -28.82
C TYR A 13 -23.92 -3.75 -27.83
N LEU A 14 -24.28 -4.98 -27.46
CA LEU A 14 -25.42 -5.25 -26.57
C LEU A 14 -25.07 -5.07 -25.09
N THR A 15 -25.94 -4.43 -24.33
CA THR A 15 -25.85 -4.31 -22.87
C THR A 15 -26.01 -5.65 -22.15
N TYR A 16 -25.64 -5.70 -20.87
CA TYR A 16 -25.87 -6.88 -20.02
C TYR A 16 -27.30 -7.47 -20.12
N GLN A 17 -28.34 -6.62 -20.08
CA GLN A 17 -29.73 -7.08 -20.13
C GLN A 17 -30.07 -7.68 -21.50
N GLU A 18 -29.59 -7.05 -22.57
CA GLU A 18 -29.79 -7.52 -23.94
C GLU A 18 -29.02 -8.81 -24.22
N LEU A 19 -27.81 -8.96 -23.68
CA LEU A 19 -27.02 -10.19 -23.75
C LEU A 19 -27.72 -11.35 -23.04
N LEU A 20 -28.31 -11.11 -21.86
CA LEU A 20 -29.12 -12.12 -21.18
C LEU A 20 -30.35 -12.51 -22.01
N ALA A 21 -31.10 -11.53 -22.50
CA ALA A 21 -32.27 -11.79 -23.34
C ALA A 21 -31.91 -12.59 -24.60
N CYS A 22 -30.82 -12.21 -25.28
CA CYS A 22 -30.32 -12.93 -26.45
C CYS A 22 -29.90 -14.36 -26.13
N SER A 23 -29.25 -14.57 -24.97
CA SER A 23 -28.80 -15.91 -24.55
C SER A 23 -29.95 -16.89 -24.33
N CYS A 24 -31.17 -16.40 -24.11
CA CYS A 24 -32.38 -17.21 -23.93
C CYS A 24 -33.15 -17.50 -25.23
N LEU A 25 -32.75 -16.92 -26.38
CA LEU A 25 -33.51 -17.06 -27.63
C LEU A 25 -33.39 -18.46 -28.24
N ASN A 26 -32.16 -18.98 -28.36
CA ASN A 26 -31.88 -20.35 -28.81
C ASN A 26 -30.43 -20.77 -28.49
N LYS A 27 -30.11 -22.05 -28.69
CA LYS A 27 -28.77 -22.63 -28.43
C LYS A 27 -27.63 -21.94 -29.18
N HIS A 28 -27.87 -21.41 -30.38
CA HIS A 28 -26.84 -20.73 -31.16
C HIS A 28 -26.50 -19.35 -30.57
N PHE A 29 -27.51 -18.55 -30.20
CA PHE A 29 -27.28 -17.29 -29.48
C PHE A 29 -26.72 -17.52 -28.08
N GLN A 30 -27.16 -18.57 -27.39
CA GLN A 30 -26.57 -18.96 -26.10
C GLN A 30 -25.06 -19.25 -26.23
N ALA A 31 -24.65 -20.00 -27.25
CA ALA A 31 -23.24 -20.29 -27.52
C ALA A 31 -22.44 -19.02 -27.84
N LEU A 32 -22.99 -18.11 -28.64
CA LEU A 32 -22.34 -16.83 -28.97
C LEU A 32 -22.26 -15.88 -27.75
N CYS A 33 -23.34 -15.80 -26.96
CA CYS A 33 -23.38 -15.00 -25.73
C CYS A 33 -22.50 -15.57 -24.62
N ASN A 34 -22.10 -16.85 -24.66
CA ASN A 34 -21.14 -17.42 -23.71
C ASN A 34 -19.68 -17.00 -23.98
N ASN A 35 -19.44 -16.14 -24.99
CA ASN A 35 -18.13 -15.55 -25.22
C ASN A 35 -17.69 -14.68 -24.03
N THR A 36 -16.58 -15.06 -23.40
CA THR A 36 -15.96 -14.37 -22.25
C THR A 36 -15.69 -12.90 -22.53
N PHE A 37 -15.31 -12.54 -23.77
CA PHE A 37 -15.02 -11.17 -24.17
C PHE A 37 -16.23 -10.22 -23.99
N LEU A 38 -17.45 -10.70 -24.30
CA LEU A 38 -18.67 -9.90 -24.16
C LEU A 38 -18.95 -9.56 -22.69
N TRP A 39 -18.80 -10.55 -21.82
CA TRP A 39 -19.00 -10.37 -20.38
C TRP A 39 -17.89 -9.54 -19.75
N ARG A 40 -16.64 -9.70 -20.17
CA ARG A 40 -15.51 -8.84 -19.76
C ARG A 40 -15.84 -7.39 -20.07
N ARG A 41 -16.17 -7.08 -21.33
CA ARG A 41 -16.50 -5.72 -21.77
C ARG A 41 -17.59 -5.09 -20.92
N GLU A 42 -18.70 -5.80 -20.71
CA GLU A 42 -19.80 -5.28 -19.87
C GLU A 42 -19.41 -5.15 -18.40
N ALA A 43 -18.62 -6.07 -17.86
CA ALA A 43 -18.15 -6.00 -16.48
C ALA A 43 -17.26 -4.78 -16.26
N LEU A 44 -16.31 -4.53 -17.16
CA LEU A 44 -15.46 -3.34 -17.14
C LEU A 44 -16.28 -2.06 -17.30
N ARG A 45 -17.19 -2.01 -18.30
CA ARG A 45 -18.06 -0.84 -18.53
C ARG A 45 -18.91 -0.49 -17.32
N ILE A 46 -19.48 -1.48 -16.64
CA ILE A 46 -20.39 -1.27 -15.52
C ILE A 46 -19.63 -1.01 -14.21
N GLY A 47 -18.49 -1.68 -14.01
CA GLY A 47 -17.80 -1.69 -12.72
C GLY A 47 -16.50 -0.89 -12.65
N ILE A 48 -15.85 -0.56 -13.78
CA ILE A 48 -14.57 0.17 -13.87
C ILE A 48 -14.69 1.44 -14.73
N GLY A 49 -15.75 1.60 -15.53
CA GLY A 49 -16.07 2.91 -16.12
C GLY A 49 -15.05 3.42 -17.13
N ASN A 50 -14.51 4.62 -16.92
CA ASN A 50 -13.48 5.19 -17.80
C ASN A 50 -12.17 4.42 -17.66
N LEU A 51 -11.96 3.50 -18.59
CA LEU A 51 -10.78 2.67 -18.72
C LEU A 51 -9.46 3.45 -18.74
N GLU A 52 -9.45 4.70 -19.18
CA GLU A 52 -8.26 5.56 -19.13
C GLU A 52 -7.82 5.88 -17.70
N LEU A 53 -8.77 6.11 -16.78
CA LEU A 53 -8.49 6.28 -15.35
C LEU A 53 -7.96 5.01 -14.69
N PHE A 54 -8.08 3.87 -15.39
CA PHE A 54 -7.65 2.55 -14.93
C PHE A 54 -6.56 1.95 -15.83
N GLY A 55 -5.91 2.76 -16.67
CA GLY A 55 -4.72 2.38 -17.43
C GLY A 55 -4.95 1.60 -18.73
N GLU A 56 -6.19 1.37 -19.15
CA GLU A 56 -6.49 0.67 -20.41
C GLU A 56 -6.49 1.68 -21.59
N PRO A 57 -5.60 1.54 -22.60
CA PRO A 57 -5.64 2.41 -23.78
C PRO A 57 -6.92 2.17 -24.58
N LEU A 58 -7.61 3.26 -24.98
CA LEU A 58 -8.76 3.27 -25.91
C LEU A 58 -8.33 2.89 -27.35
N LEU A 59 -7.63 1.78 -27.54
CA LEU A 59 -7.35 1.24 -28.86
C LEU A 59 -8.44 0.23 -29.19
N GLY A 60 -9.43 0.72 -29.95
CA GLY A 60 -10.63 0.00 -30.33
C GLY A 60 -10.37 -1.41 -30.88
N ILE A 61 -11.15 -2.36 -30.34
CA ILE A 61 -11.67 -3.58 -30.98
C ILE A 61 -10.65 -4.61 -31.53
N GLN A 62 -9.36 -4.34 -31.74
CA GLN A 62 -8.55 -5.22 -32.58
C GLN A 62 -7.49 -6.12 -31.92
N ASN A 63 -7.12 -5.96 -30.64
CA ASN A 63 -6.02 -6.76 -30.07
C ASN A 63 -6.36 -7.69 -28.90
N SER A 64 -7.62 -7.85 -28.50
CA SER A 64 -8.02 -8.67 -27.34
C SER A 64 -8.29 -10.16 -27.63
N GLN A 65 -7.86 -10.70 -28.77
CA GLN A 65 -7.99 -12.15 -29.05
C GLN A 65 -6.98 -13.02 -28.30
N LYS A 66 -6.05 -12.44 -27.54
CA LYS A 66 -5.04 -13.16 -26.77
C LYS A 66 -5.14 -12.82 -25.28
N SER A 67 -6.18 -13.31 -24.62
CA SER A 67 -6.04 -13.69 -23.20
C SER A 67 -6.91 -14.90 -22.93
N SER A 68 -6.26 -16.05 -22.83
CA SER A 68 -6.85 -17.33 -22.43
C SER A 68 -7.03 -17.44 -20.92
N SER A 69 -7.23 -16.31 -20.21
CA SER A 69 -7.46 -16.33 -18.77
C SER A 69 -8.94 -16.65 -18.51
N SER A 70 -9.15 -17.74 -17.78
CA SER A 70 -10.45 -18.33 -17.41
C SER A 70 -11.25 -17.48 -16.41
N SER A 71 -11.11 -16.16 -16.46
CA SER A 71 -11.79 -15.24 -15.56
C SER A 71 -13.30 -15.33 -15.77
N LYS A 72 -14.02 -15.64 -14.69
CA LYS A 72 -15.48 -15.82 -14.67
C LYS A 72 -16.21 -14.48 -14.73
N TRP A 73 -15.95 -13.69 -15.78
CA TRP A 73 -16.46 -12.32 -15.96
C TRP A 73 -17.99 -12.21 -15.85
N LYS A 74 -18.71 -13.21 -16.37
CA LYS A 74 -20.18 -13.29 -16.23
C LYS A 74 -20.63 -13.37 -14.76
N GLU A 75 -19.91 -14.14 -13.95
CA GLU A 75 -20.21 -14.29 -12.52
C GLU A 75 -19.80 -13.05 -11.72
N LEU A 76 -18.68 -12.42 -12.05
CA LEU A 76 -18.25 -11.15 -11.44
C LEU A 76 -19.29 -10.04 -11.70
N LEU A 77 -19.74 -9.90 -12.95
CA LEU A 77 -20.78 -8.94 -13.31
C LEU A 77 -22.12 -9.25 -12.63
N ARG A 78 -22.51 -10.53 -12.57
CA ARG A 78 -23.70 -10.95 -11.81
C ARG A 78 -23.57 -10.55 -10.34
N GLY A 79 -22.42 -10.82 -9.72
CA GLY A 79 -22.15 -10.46 -8.33
C GLY A 79 -22.26 -8.95 -8.09
N LEU A 80 -21.82 -8.12 -9.05
CA LEU A 80 -21.91 -6.66 -8.96
C LEU A 80 -23.35 -6.17 -9.04
N ILE A 81 -24.17 -6.81 -9.87
CA ILE A 81 -25.60 -6.48 -9.97
C ILE A 81 -26.35 -6.95 -8.73
N GLU A 82 -26.00 -8.13 -8.22
CA GLU A 82 -26.59 -8.68 -7.00
C GLU A 82 -26.18 -7.95 -5.73
N SER A 83 -25.02 -7.28 -5.70
CA SER A 83 -24.59 -6.50 -4.53
C SER A 83 -25.59 -5.39 -4.17
N LYS A 84 -26.31 -4.86 -5.17
CA LYS A 84 -27.40 -3.87 -4.97
C LYS A 84 -28.52 -4.39 -4.09
N LYS A 85 -28.78 -5.70 -4.09
CA LYS A 85 -29.85 -6.33 -3.30
C LYS A 85 -29.54 -6.38 -1.80
N TYR A 86 -28.28 -6.15 -1.40
CA TYR A 86 -27.86 -6.15 0.00
C TYR A 86 -28.13 -4.81 0.69
N TRP A 87 -28.43 -3.76 -0.08
CA TRP A 87 -28.73 -2.45 0.47
C TRP A 87 -30.10 -2.45 1.16
N PRO A 88 -30.23 -1.82 2.34
CA PRO A 88 -31.44 -1.91 3.14
C PRO A 88 -32.62 -1.24 2.44
N THR A 89 -33.73 -1.97 2.32
CA THR A 89 -35.00 -1.47 1.78
C THR A 89 -36.01 -1.16 2.89
N ASP A 90 -35.54 -0.89 4.11
CA ASP A 90 -36.41 -0.60 5.23
C ASP A 90 -37.06 0.78 5.07
N HIS A 91 -38.29 0.77 4.54
CA HIS A 91 -39.10 1.96 4.28
C HIS A 91 -39.38 2.80 5.53
N SER A 92 -39.17 2.25 6.71
CA SER A 92 -39.37 2.97 7.96
C SER A 92 -38.18 3.84 8.37
N VAL A 93 -37.05 3.77 7.66
CA VAL A 93 -35.86 4.61 7.91
C VAL A 93 -35.49 5.41 6.65
N LEU A 94 -35.41 4.75 5.49
CA LEU A 94 -35.15 5.40 4.19
C LEU A 94 -36.16 4.94 3.13
N GLU A 95 -36.53 5.86 2.25
CA GLU A 95 -37.37 5.51 1.10
C GLU A 95 -36.60 4.64 0.08
N PRO A 96 -37.29 3.80 -0.71
CA PRO A 96 -36.63 3.02 -1.77
C PRO A 96 -35.86 3.86 -2.79
N SER A 97 -36.36 5.05 -3.10
CA SER A 97 -35.72 6.07 -3.93
C SER A 97 -34.37 6.47 -3.34
N ASP A 98 -34.34 6.79 -2.05
CA ASP A 98 -33.15 7.19 -1.31
C ASP A 98 -32.10 6.07 -1.32
N THR A 99 -32.48 4.85 -0.94
CA THR A 99 -31.56 3.69 -1.00
C THR A 99 -31.01 3.48 -2.41
N ASN A 100 -31.85 3.57 -3.45
CA ASN A 100 -31.41 3.42 -4.83
C ASN A 100 -30.44 4.53 -5.25
N ASN A 101 -30.62 5.76 -4.76
CA ASN A 101 -29.70 6.86 -5.03
C ASN A 101 -28.35 6.63 -4.34
N LEU A 102 -28.35 6.22 -3.06
CA LEU A 102 -27.13 5.83 -2.35
C LEU A 102 -26.35 4.74 -3.09
N VAL A 103 -27.04 3.69 -3.54
CA VAL A 103 -26.43 2.58 -4.32
C VAL A 103 -25.82 3.08 -5.63
N LYS A 104 -26.56 3.91 -6.38
CA LYS A 104 -26.11 4.44 -7.67
C LYS A 104 -24.88 5.30 -7.49
N GLU A 105 -24.90 6.19 -6.51
CA GLU A 105 -23.81 7.12 -6.23
C GLU A 105 -22.57 6.36 -5.73
N PHE A 106 -22.74 5.42 -4.80
CA PHE A 106 -21.64 4.58 -4.31
C PHE A 106 -20.94 3.83 -5.45
N LEU A 107 -21.71 3.21 -6.33
CA LEU A 107 -21.17 2.51 -7.50
C LEU A 107 -20.58 3.47 -8.54
N SER A 108 -21.14 4.67 -8.69
CA SER A 108 -20.61 5.69 -9.59
C SER A 108 -19.22 6.13 -9.14
N ILE A 109 -19.02 6.37 -7.85
CA ILE A 109 -17.73 6.80 -7.28
C ILE A 109 -16.67 5.70 -7.36
N LEU A 110 -17.06 4.44 -7.15
CA LEU A 110 -16.16 3.30 -7.37
C LEU A 110 -15.79 3.13 -8.86
N ARG A 111 -16.74 3.43 -9.74
CA ARG A 111 -16.58 3.26 -11.18
C ARG A 111 -15.74 4.39 -11.78
N GLU A 112 -15.95 5.63 -11.39
CA GLU A 112 -15.33 6.83 -11.97
C GLU A 112 -14.96 7.79 -10.83
N PRO A 113 -13.89 7.48 -10.05
CA PRO A 113 -13.48 8.34 -8.94
C PRO A 113 -12.94 9.68 -9.42
N GLN A 114 -13.23 10.73 -8.66
CA GLN A 114 -12.60 12.02 -8.88
C GLN A 114 -11.18 12.03 -8.33
N MET A 115 -10.20 12.05 -9.25
CA MET A 115 -8.80 12.16 -8.85
C MET A 115 -8.53 13.55 -8.28
N PRO A 116 -7.97 13.67 -7.06
CA PRO A 116 -7.61 14.97 -6.52
C PRO A 116 -6.56 15.62 -7.43
N PRO A 117 -6.57 16.95 -7.56
CA PRO A 117 -5.52 17.64 -8.29
C PRO A 117 -4.16 17.32 -7.66
N PRO A 118 -3.09 17.19 -8.45
CA PRO A 118 -1.77 16.96 -7.90
C PRO A 118 -1.43 18.09 -6.91
N THR A 119 -0.96 17.71 -5.72
CA THR A 119 -0.66 18.64 -4.64
C THR A 119 0.53 19.50 -5.07
N LEU A 120 0.28 20.72 -5.56
CA LEU A 120 1.32 21.68 -5.95
C LEU A 120 1.95 22.41 -4.74
N ARG A 121 1.65 21.97 -3.52
CA ARG A 121 2.02 22.70 -2.30
C ARG A 121 3.48 22.43 -1.91
N ARG A 122 4.22 23.51 -1.66
CA ARG A 122 5.55 23.49 -1.01
C ARG A 122 5.40 23.49 0.52
N GLU A 123 4.53 22.65 1.07
CA GLU A 123 4.38 22.51 2.52
C GLU A 123 5.27 21.34 2.98
N SER A 124 5.94 21.51 4.11
CA SER A 124 6.91 20.56 4.69
C SER A 124 6.32 19.22 5.12
N LYS A 125 5.01 19.01 4.94
CA LYS A 125 4.25 17.81 5.38
C LYS A 125 3.32 17.27 4.28
N CYS A 126 3.76 17.30 3.01
CA CYS A 126 3.01 16.64 1.93
C CYS A 126 3.34 15.15 1.91
N LEU A 127 2.33 14.31 2.18
CA LEU A 127 2.48 12.87 2.06
C LEU A 127 2.38 12.44 0.60
N PRO A 128 3.21 11.49 0.14
CA PRO A 128 3.33 11.14 -1.28
C PRO A 128 2.10 10.43 -1.88
N THR A 129 1.14 9.96 -1.08
CA THR A 129 -0.04 9.23 -1.57
C THR A 129 -1.34 9.76 -0.97
N ILE A 130 -2.43 9.62 -1.73
CA ILE A 130 -3.81 9.93 -1.28
C ILE A 130 -4.15 9.14 -0.02
N PHE A 131 -3.67 7.89 0.09
CA PHE A 131 -3.94 7.04 1.23
C PHE A 131 -3.27 7.55 2.52
N GLN A 132 -2.01 7.97 2.44
CA GLN A 132 -1.28 8.52 3.58
C GLN A 132 -1.87 9.88 4.00
N GLU A 133 -2.26 10.73 3.04
CA GLU A 133 -3.02 11.94 3.32
C GLU A 133 -4.32 11.62 4.07
N LEU A 134 -5.10 10.64 3.59
CA LEU A 134 -6.34 10.19 4.24
C LEU A 134 -6.11 9.82 5.69
N LEU A 135 -5.11 8.98 6.00
CA LEU A 135 -4.81 8.56 7.37
C LEU A 135 -4.50 9.74 8.30
N THR A 136 -3.82 10.76 7.79
CA THR A 136 -3.44 11.93 8.60
C THR A 136 -4.65 12.81 8.94
N TYR A 137 -5.61 12.94 8.03
CA TYR A 137 -6.84 13.70 8.27
C TYR A 137 -7.77 13.07 9.32
N TYR A 138 -7.76 11.74 9.51
CA TYR A 138 -8.58 11.10 10.55
C TYR A 138 -8.06 11.32 11.98
N LEU A 139 -6.83 11.81 12.11
CA LEU A 139 -6.17 12.01 13.39
C LEU A 139 -6.26 13.44 13.92
N ILE A 140 -6.31 14.42 13.02
CA ILE A 140 -6.35 15.83 13.39
C ILE A 140 -7.82 16.22 13.34
N ASP A 141 -8.41 16.41 14.52
CA ASP A 141 -9.77 16.93 14.73
C ASP A 141 -9.98 18.36 14.18
N GLU A 142 -9.08 18.84 13.32
CA GLU A 142 -9.29 20.01 12.49
C GLU A 142 -10.14 19.56 11.32
N SER A 143 -11.46 19.71 11.52
CA SER A 143 -12.48 19.78 10.47
C SER A 143 -11.83 20.07 9.14
N PRO A 144 -11.90 19.15 8.14
CA PRO A 144 -11.16 19.30 6.90
C PRO A 144 -11.41 20.70 6.39
N ALA A 145 -10.37 21.54 6.34
CA ALA A 145 -10.45 22.85 5.71
C ALA A 145 -11.11 22.60 4.37
N ALA A 146 -12.36 23.07 4.24
CA ALA A 146 -13.35 22.61 3.28
C ALA A 146 -12.69 22.09 2.00
N LEU A 147 -12.55 20.76 1.91
CA LEU A 147 -12.21 20.14 0.64
C LEU A 147 -13.29 20.62 -0.33
N PRO A 148 -12.92 21.12 -1.53
CA PRO A 148 -13.87 21.78 -2.41
C PRO A 148 -15.06 20.84 -2.59
N SER A 149 -16.21 21.25 -2.03
CA SER A 149 -17.44 20.51 -2.13
C SER A 149 -17.83 20.56 -3.60
N PHE A 150 -17.65 19.45 -4.31
CA PHE A 150 -18.18 19.31 -5.65
C PHE A 150 -19.69 19.04 -5.51
N ASP A 151 -20.46 20.13 -5.43
CA ASP A 151 -21.87 20.41 -5.80
C ASP A 151 -22.96 19.30 -5.82
N ASP A 152 -22.76 18.10 -5.26
CA ASP A 152 -23.79 17.06 -5.23
C ASP A 152 -24.02 16.57 -3.79
N PHE A 153 -24.86 17.32 -3.07
CA PHE A 153 -25.26 17.10 -1.67
C PHE A 153 -26.27 15.94 -1.50
N MET A 154 -26.70 15.28 -2.58
CA MET A 154 -27.79 14.30 -2.53
C MET A 154 -27.55 13.13 -1.56
N THR A 155 -26.37 12.49 -1.57
CA THR A 155 -26.08 11.42 -0.60
C THR A 155 -25.96 11.94 0.83
N GLU A 156 -25.34 13.10 1.03
CA GLU A 156 -25.18 13.69 2.35
C GLU A 156 -26.54 14.06 2.96
N ASP A 157 -27.44 14.65 2.17
CA ASP A 157 -28.81 14.98 2.56
C ASP A 157 -29.62 13.71 2.89
N ILE A 158 -29.51 12.65 2.09
CA ILE A 158 -30.18 11.37 2.36
C ILE A 158 -29.68 10.77 3.69
N LEU A 159 -28.37 10.78 3.92
CA LEU A 159 -27.78 10.22 5.14
C LEU A 159 -28.01 11.11 6.36
N ALA A 160 -28.17 12.42 6.18
CA ALA A 160 -28.53 13.34 7.26
C ALA A 160 -29.90 12.99 7.87
N LYS A 161 -30.83 12.46 7.07
CA LYS A 161 -32.13 11.95 7.59
C LYS A 161 -31.96 10.86 8.65
N LEU A 162 -30.83 10.16 8.71
CA LEU A 162 -30.59 9.13 9.72
C LEU A 162 -30.53 9.73 11.14
N PHE A 163 -30.13 11.00 11.29
CA PHE A 163 -30.09 11.65 12.61
C PHE A 163 -31.49 11.83 13.21
N ASP A 164 -32.52 12.03 12.39
CA ASP A 164 -33.93 12.08 12.83
C ASP A 164 -34.37 10.75 13.46
N TRP A 165 -33.70 9.66 13.12
CA TRP A 165 -33.96 8.31 13.63
C TRP A 165 -32.94 7.83 14.67
N SER A 166 -32.03 8.69 15.12
CA SER A 166 -30.90 8.33 15.99
C SER A 166 -31.32 7.56 17.25
N GLU A 167 -32.34 8.01 17.98
CA GLU A 167 -32.85 7.34 19.19
C GLU A 167 -33.39 5.94 18.87
N ARG A 168 -34.13 5.80 17.76
CA ARG A 168 -34.65 4.51 17.32
C ARG A 168 -33.52 3.57 16.93
N LEU A 169 -32.54 4.05 16.17
CA LEU A 169 -31.38 3.27 15.73
C LEU A 169 -30.53 2.85 16.94
N GLU A 170 -30.36 3.71 17.93
CA GLU A 170 -29.69 3.39 19.20
C GLU A 170 -30.39 2.24 19.94
N ASN A 171 -31.72 2.24 19.95
CA ASN A 171 -32.52 1.18 20.59
C ASN A 171 -32.34 -0.20 19.95
N GLU A 172 -31.89 -0.30 18.70
CA GLU A 172 -31.60 -1.58 18.03
C GLU A 172 -30.40 -2.33 18.65
N PHE A 173 -29.54 -1.62 19.41
CA PHE A 173 -28.31 -2.17 20.00
C PHE A 173 -28.42 -2.44 21.51
N LYS A 174 -29.63 -2.67 22.03
CA LYS A 174 -29.84 -3.04 23.44
C LYS A 174 -29.42 -4.49 23.76
N GLY A 175 -29.55 -5.39 22.79
CA GLY A 175 -29.22 -6.81 22.96
C GLY A 175 -27.73 -7.11 22.84
N SER A 176 -27.26 -8.16 23.52
CA SER A 176 -25.85 -8.55 23.51
C SER A 176 -25.37 -9.03 22.13
N VAL A 177 -26.26 -9.62 21.34
CA VAL A 177 -25.95 -10.11 19.98
C VAL A 177 -25.71 -8.93 19.03
N GLU A 178 -26.57 -7.92 19.09
CA GLU A 178 -26.52 -6.72 18.26
C GLU A 178 -25.30 -5.86 18.61
N LYS A 179 -25.01 -5.71 19.92
CA LYS A 179 -23.77 -5.07 20.39
C LYS A 179 -22.52 -5.76 19.83
N ASN A 180 -22.46 -7.09 19.90
CA ASN A 180 -21.33 -7.82 19.33
C ASN A 180 -21.21 -7.64 17.80
N GLN A 181 -22.32 -7.62 17.06
CA GLN A 181 -22.31 -7.30 15.62
C GLN A 181 -21.78 -5.88 15.36
N PHE A 182 -22.13 -4.93 16.22
CA PHE A 182 -21.68 -3.55 16.13
C PHE A 182 -20.18 -3.42 16.39
N THR A 183 -19.65 -4.09 17.41
CA THR A 183 -18.19 -4.18 17.65
C THR A 183 -17.45 -4.77 16.45
N ILE A 184 -17.96 -5.86 15.86
CA ILE A 184 -17.35 -6.48 14.68
C ILE A 184 -17.32 -5.49 13.50
N ALA A 185 -18.42 -4.78 13.24
CA ALA A 185 -18.50 -3.81 12.16
C ALA A 185 -17.59 -2.58 12.42
N ARG A 186 -17.62 -2.05 13.65
CA ARG A 186 -16.87 -0.89 14.12
C ARG A 186 -15.37 -1.03 13.91
N TRP A 187 -14.86 -2.23 14.18
CA TRP A 187 -13.45 -2.57 14.13
C TRP A 187 -13.06 -3.37 12.88
N ALA A 188 -14.01 -3.58 11.97
CA ALA A 188 -13.85 -4.40 10.76
C ALA A 188 -13.23 -5.79 11.03
N LEU A 189 -13.59 -6.40 12.16
CA LEU A 189 -12.99 -7.65 12.64
C LEU A 189 -13.25 -8.79 11.66
N LYS A 190 -12.27 -9.71 11.59
CA LYS A 190 -12.37 -10.93 10.80
C LYS A 190 -13.28 -11.92 11.51
N ASP A 191 -14.54 -11.98 11.11
CA ASP A 191 -15.44 -13.02 11.58
C ASP A 191 -15.37 -14.23 10.63
N PRO A 192 -14.78 -15.38 11.03
CA PRO A 192 -14.67 -16.56 10.19
C PRO A 192 -16.04 -17.15 9.79
N LYS A 193 -17.11 -16.92 10.57
CA LYS A 193 -18.47 -17.34 10.19
C LYS A 193 -19.07 -16.47 9.09
N PHE A 194 -18.65 -15.21 8.96
CA PHE A 194 -19.08 -14.33 7.87
C PHE A 194 -18.10 -14.34 6.67
N ASP A 195 -16.80 -14.50 6.93
CA ASP A 195 -15.77 -14.55 5.90
C ASP A 195 -15.74 -15.92 5.20
N SER A 196 -16.16 -17.01 5.85
CA SER A 196 -16.36 -18.33 5.21
C SER A 196 -17.39 -18.32 4.07
N TRP A 197 -18.26 -17.30 4.01
CA TRP A 197 -19.23 -17.12 2.93
C TRP A 197 -18.62 -16.40 1.72
N THR A 198 -17.44 -15.83 1.91
CA THR A 198 -16.57 -15.32 0.83
C THR A 198 -15.45 -16.30 0.48
N LEU A 199 -15.30 -17.37 1.26
CA LEU A 199 -14.36 -18.49 1.12
C LEU A 199 -15.09 -19.81 0.82
N SER A 200 -16.20 -19.78 0.06
CA SER A 200 -16.34 -20.87 -0.91
C SER A 200 -15.23 -20.60 -1.92
N PRO A 201 -14.15 -21.39 -1.96
CA PRO A 201 -13.19 -21.25 -3.02
C PRO A 201 -13.98 -21.55 -4.29
N PHE A 202 -14.21 -20.53 -5.12
CA PHE A 202 -13.94 -20.77 -6.53
C PHE A 202 -12.49 -21.20 -6.55
N ARG A 203 -12.26 -22.52 -6.41
CA ARG A 203 -10.99 -23.13 -6.73
C ARG A 203 -10.74 -22.69 -8.16
N LEU A 204 -9.88 -21.70 -8.33
CA LEU A 204 -9.04 -21.58 -9.51
C LEU A 204 -8.04 -22.74 -9.46
N SER A 205 -8.53 -23.97 -9.30
CA SER A 205 -7.74 -25.16 -9.58
C SER A 205 -7.65 -25.22 -11.09
N ILE A 206 -6.56 -24.65 -11.59
CA ILE A 206 -6.00 -24.96 -12.90
C ILE A 206 -5.50 -26.40 -12.80
N GLU A 207 -6.42 -27.36 -12.74
CA GLU A 207 -6.11 -28.76 -12.98
C GLU A 207 -7.22 -29.32 -13.85
N SER A 208 -6.79 -29.74 -15.04
CA SER A 208 -7.56 -30.38 -16.07
C SER A 208 -8.27 -31.62 -15.53
N THR A 209 -9.59 -31.57 -15.44
CA THR A 209 -10.41 -32.78 -15.52
C THR A 209 -11.53 -32.51 -16.52
N THR A 210 -11.32 -33.03 -17.73
CA THR A 210 -12.39 -33.55 -18.56
C THR A 210 -13.25 -34.48 -17.70
N ASP A 211 -14.54 -34.17 -17.56
CA ASP A 211 -15.60 -35.14 -17.81
C ASP A 211 -16.98 -34.48 -17.70
N THR A 212 -17.81 -34.85 -18.67
CA THR A 212 -19.24 -34.59 -18.84
C THR A 212 -20.07 -34.89 -17.58
N TYR A 213 -21.07 -34.04 -17.27
CA TYR A 213 -22.49 -34.41 -17.10
C TYR A 213 -23.34 -33.23 -16.54
N ASP A 214 -24.50 -33.03 -17.18
CA ASP A 214 -25.77 -32.41 -16.78
C ASP A 214 -25.82 -31.05 -16.05
N GLN A 215 -25.92 -30.00 -16.86
CA GLN A 215 -26.44 -28.68 -16.50
C GLN A 215 -27.95 -28.66 -16.75
N GLU A 216 -28.78 -28.59 -15.71
CA GLU A 216 -30.07 -27.87 -15.78
C GLU A 216 -30.72 -27.54 -14.41
N ASP A 217 -30.29 -28.11 -13.28
CA ASP A 217 -30.99 -27.92 -11.98
C ASP A 217 -30.33 -26.99 -10.93
N ASP A 218 -29.12 -26.46 -11.17
CA ASP A 218 -28.38 -25.69 -10.15
C ASP A 218 -28.61 -24.15 -10.17
N LEU A 219 -29.44 -23.64 -11.08
CA LEU A 219 -29.65 -22.19 -11.26
C LEU A 219 -30.64 -21.56 -10.27
N CYS A 220 -31.37 -22.36 -9.48
CA CYS A 220 -32.43 -21.87 -8.59
C CYS A 220 -32.20 -22.12 -7.08
N GLN A 221 -31.12 -22.82 -6.68
CA GLN A 221 -30.90 -23.18 -5.26
C GLN A 221 -29.74 -22.45 -4.56
N LEU A 222 -28.99 -21.60 -5.27
CA LEU A 222 -27.93 -20.77 -4.66
C LEU A 222 -28.42 -19.40 -4.14
N SER A 223 -29.70 -19.05 -4.34
CA SER A 223 -30.32 -17.82 -3.81
C SER A 223 -30.85 -17.95 -2.38
N GLN A 224 -30.62 -19.07 -1.69
CA GLN A 224 -31.13 -19.33 -0.34
C GLN A 224 -30.04 -19.57 0.74
N LYS A 225 -28.77 -19.19 0.50
CA LYS A 225 -27.76 -19.18 1.57
C LYS A 225 -27.66 -17.80 2.22
N PHE A 226 -28.64 -17.63 3.10
CA PHE A 226 -29.03 -16.56 4.01
C PHE A 226 -29.14 -15.13 3.45
N PRO A 227 -30.35 -14.54 3.45
CA PRO A 227 -30.44 -13.09 3.61
C PRO A 227 -29.79 -12.72 4.96
N LEU A 228 -29.22 -11.51 5.11
CA LEU A 228 -29.12 -10.92 6.45
C LEU A 228 -30.45 -11.21 7.14
N LYS A 229 -30.47 -11.87 8.32
CA LYS A 229 -31.74 -12.10 9.01
C LYS A 229 -32.47 -10.77 9.01
N ASN A 230 -33.74 -10.73 8.60
CA ASN A 230 -34.52 -9.50 8.54
C ASN A 230 -34.46 -8.70 9.87
N SER A 231 -34.06 -9.35 10.97
CA SER A 231 -33.80 -8.82 12.31
C SER A 231 -32.46 -8.09 12.54
N SER A 232 -31.52 -7.99 11.60
CA SER A 232 -30.27 -7.24 11.85
C SER A 232 -30.53 -5.72 11.94
N PRO A 233 -29.81 -4.99 12.82
CA PRO A 233 -29.91 -3.52 12.91
C PRO A 233 -29.64 -2.83 11.57
N PHE A 234 -30.29 -1.68 11.34
CA PHE A 234 -30.23 -0.94 10.08
C PHE A 234 -28.82 -0.48 9.73
N LEU A 235 -28.09 0.13 10.67
CA LEU A 235 -26.71 0.61 10.42
C LEU A 235 -25.76 -0.54 10.08
N ILE A 236 -25.99 -1.71 10.65
CA ILE A 236 -25.25 -2.94 10.33
C ILE A 236 -25.57 -3.43 8.92
N LYS A 237 -26.85 -3.41 8.52
CA LYS A 237 -27.26 -3.73 7.13
C LYS A 237 -26.57 -2.79 6.13
N LEU A 238 -26.55 -1.49 6.40
CA LEU A 238 -25.89 -0.49 5.54
C LEU A 238 -24.37 -0.72 5.46
N TYR A 239 -23.70 -0.93 6.59
CA TYR A 239 -22.28 -1.31 6.64
C TYR A 239 -22.00 -2.55 5.79
N TYR A 240 -22.81 -3.61 5.92
CA TYR A 240 -22.64 -4.83 5.14
C TYR A 240 -22.87 -4.62 3.65
N ALA A 241 -23.81 -3.78 3.26
CA ALA A 241 -24.06 -3.43 1.87
C ALA A 241 -22.84 -2.74 1.24
N ILE A 242 -22.26 -1.77 1.96
CA ILE A 242 -21.01 -1.08 1.58
C ILE A 242 -19.88 -2.10 1.45
N LYS A 243 -19.60 -2.87 2.52
CA LYS A 243 -18.54 -3.89 2.55
C LYS A 243 -18.68 -4.90 1.39
N LYS A 244 -19.90 -5.38 1.13
CA LYS A 244 -20.18 -6.34 0.05
C LYS A 244 -19.94 -5.73 -1.32
N THR A 245 -20.40 -4.50 -1.54
CA THR A 245 -20.25 -3.79 -2.81
C THR A 245 -18.78 -3.53 -3.11
N SER A 246 -18.01 -3.00 -2.15
CA SER A 246 -16.56 -2.82 -2.26
C SER A 246 -15.85 -4.16 -2.52
N SER A 247 -16.22 -5.23 -1.81
CA SER A 247 -15.62 -6.57 -2.00
C SER A 247 -15.79 -7.10 -3.42
N VAL A 248 -16.97 -6.93 -4.01
CA VAL A 248 -17.24 -7.38 -5.38
C VAL A 248 -16.48 -6.52 -6.39
N HIS A 249 -16.45 -5.21 -6.19
CA HIS A 249 -15.66 -4.30 -7.02
C HIS A 249 -14.16 -4.65 -6.96
N SER A 250 -13.59 -4.90 -5.77
CA SER A 250 -12.19 -5.34 -5.65
C SER A 250 -11.90 -6.65 -6.39
N LYS A 251 -12.83 -7.61 -6.40
CA LYS A 251 -12.66 -8.85 -7.19
C LYS A 251 -12.65 -8.60 -8.70
N LEU A 252 -13.49 -7.67 -9.16
CA LEU A 252 -13.51 -7.24 -10.56
C LEU A 252 -12.19 -6.58 -10.95
N ILE A 253 -11.68 -5.70 -10.09
CA ILE A 253 -10.38 -5.04 -10.25
C ILE A 253 -9.24 -6.06 -10.31
N LEU A 254 -9.19 -7.02 -9.38
CA LEU A 254 -8.20 -8.09 -9.41
C LEU A 254 -8.26 -8.87 -10.74
N ALA A 255 -9.45 -9.25 -11.18
CA ALA A 255 -9.61 -10.00 -12.43
C ALA A 255 -9.03 -9.24 -13.63
N SER A 256 -9.15 -7.92 -13.66
CA SER A 256 -8.53 -7.06 -14.68
C SER A 256 -7.02 -6.96 -14.52
N ILE A 257 -6.48 -6.82 -13.30
CA ILE A 257 -5.02 -6.79 -13.06
C ILE A 257 -4.36 -8.07 -13.54
N LEU A 258 -4.97 -9.22 -13.25
CA LEU A 258 -4.46 -10.55 -13.60
C LEU A 258 -4.56 -10.89 -15.09
N GLU A 259 -5.13 -10.03 -15.92
CA GLU A 259 -5.07 -10.20 -17.38
C GLU A 259 -3.72 -9.82 -17.96
N ASN A 260 -2.91 -9.05 -17.24
CA ASN A 260 -1.54 -8.74 -17.63
C ASN A 260 -0.64 -9.95 -17.37
N GLU A 261 -0.03 -10.47 -18.44
CA GLU A 261 0.87 -11.63 -18.36
C GLU A 261 2.26 -11.23 -17.83
N ASP A 262 2.74 -10.03 -18.16
CA ASP A 262 4.03 -9.52 -17.69
C ASP A 262 3.91 -8.77 -16.35
N ASP A 263 4.93 -8.91 -15.52
CA ASP A 263 4.90 -8.37 -14.16
C ASP A 263 4.99 -6.83 -14.12
N LEU A 264 5.55 -6.18 -15.15
CA LEU A 264 5.66 -4.71 -15.20
C LEU A 264 4.30 -4.06 -15.44
N SER A 265 3.59 -4.49 -16.48
CA SER A 265 2.23 -4.02 -16.78
C SER A 265 1.26 -4.37 -15.65
N LEU A 266 1.38 -5.55 -15.05
CA LEU A 266 0.60 -5.92 -13.87
C LEU A 266 0.82 -4.94 -12.70
N CYS A 267 2.08 -4.62 -12.40
CA CYS A 267 2.40 -3.68 -11.32
C CYS A 267 1.89 -2.27 -11.63
N ASN A 268 2.06 -1.80 -12.86
CA ASN A 268 1.57 -0.48 -13.28
C ASN A 268 0.04 -0.37 -13.18
N ASP A 269 -0.67 -1.40 -13.64
CA ASP A 269 -2.13 -1.49 -13.51
C ASP A 269 -2.56 -1.52 -12.04
N TYR A 270 -1.88 -2.30 -11.20
CA TYR A 270 -2.14 -2.33 -9.77
C TYR A 270 -2.02 -0.94 -9.14
N ILE A 271 -0.95 -0.22 -9.43
CA ILE A 271 -0.71 1.14 -8.90
C ILE A 271 -1.81 2.09 -9.33
N THR A 272 -2.17 2.08 -10.60
CA THR A 272 -3.22 2.94 -11.15
C THR A 272 -4.54 2.65 -10.45
N LYS A 273 -4.92 1.37 -10.37
CA LYS A 273 -6.18 0.94 -9.73
C LYS A 273 -6.19 1.19 -8.21
N TRP A 274 -5.05 1.06 -7.53
CA TRP A 274 -4.93 1.39 -6.10
C TRP A 274 -5.14 2.89 -5.86
N ASN A 275 -4.49 3.75 -6.64
CA ASN A 275 -4.66 5.20 -6.53
C ASN A 275 -6.10 5.63 -6.79
N SER A 276 -6.73 5.09 -7.84
CA SER A 276 -8.14 5.35 -8.16
C SER A 276 -9.07 4.85 -7.03
N TYR A 277 -8.79 3.67 -6.45
CA TYR A 277 -9.57 3.16 -5.32
C TYR A 277 -9.39 4.01 -4.05
N CYS A 278 -8.19 4.52 -3.77
CA CYS A 278 -7.95 5.47 -2.69
C CYS A 278 -8.70 6.79 -2.89
N ALA A 279 -8.77 7.29 -4.13
CA ALA A 279 -9.60 8.43 -4.48
C ALA A 279 -11.10 8.14 -4.24
N SER A 280 -11.60 6.96 -4.64
CA SER A 280 -12.98 6.54 -4.32
C SER A 280 -13.21 6.49 -2.81
N ILE A 281 -12.27 5.96 -2.02
CA ILE A 281 -12.39 5.92 -0.56
C ILE A 281 -12.49 7.33 0.02
N LYS A 282 -11.67 8.27 -0.46
CA LYS A 282 -11.69 9.68 -0.03
C LYS A 282 -13.06 10.29 -0.25
N GLU A 283 -13.56 10.21 -1.49
CA GLU A 283 -14.85 10.77 -1.87
C GLU A 283 -16.01 10.09 -1.13
N LEU A 284 -16.02 8.76 -1.05
CA LEU A 284 -17.05 8.01 -0.33
C LEU A 284 -17.05 8.34 1.16
N ASN A 285 -15.90 8.45 1.80
CA ASN A 285 -15.88 8.78 3.23
C ASN A 285 -16.42 10.18 3.50
N GLN A 286 -16.15 11.14 2.61
CA GLN A 286 -16.74 12.49 2.71
C GLN A 286 -18.26 12.44 2.55
N LYS A 287 -18.76 11.82 1.49
CA LYS A 287 -20.22 11.76 1.23
C LYS A 287 -20.97 10.96 2.30
N TYR A 288 -20.33 9.94 2.88
CA TYR A 288 -20.90 9.11 3.95
C TYR A 288 -20.54 9.59 5.35
N GLN A 289 -20.05 10.82 5.51
CA GLN A 289 -19.62 11.33 6.80
C GLN A 289 -20.75 11.33 7.84
N ALA A 290 -21.97 11.72 7.45
CA ALA A 290 -23.15 11.66 8.32
C ALA A 290 -23.40 10.25 8.88
N PHE A 291 -23.26 9.21 8.04
CA PHE A 291 -23.35 7.82 8.49
C PHE A 291 -22.23 7.45 9.46
N CYS A 292 -20.97 7.82 9.14
CA CYS A 292 -19.83 7.54 10.01
C CYS A 292 -19.96 8.21 11.39
N THR A 293 -20.38 9.48 11.43
CA THR A 293 -20.62 10.24 12.66
C THR A 293 -21.68 9.55 13.51
N LEU A 294 -22.86 9.26 12.94
CA LEU A 294 -23.94 8.60 13.67
C LEU A 294 -23.54 7.20 14.17
N PHE A 295 -22.78 6.45 13.37
CA PHE A 295 -22.24 5.15 13.76
C PHE A 295 -21.35 5.27 15.00
N ASN A 296 -20.47 6.27 15.04
CA ASN A 296 -19.60 6.53 16.19
C ASN A 296 -20.39 6.99 17.42
N GLU A 297 -21.34 7.92 17.27
CA GLU A 297 -22.17 8.40 18.38
C GLU A 297 -22.93 7.27 19.08
N ILE A 298 -23.60 6.41 18.30
CA ILE A 298 -24.35 5.29 18.85
C ILE A 298 -23.38 4.26 19.47
N PHE A 299 -22.22 4.02 18.87
CA PHE A 299 -21.22 3.11 19.43
C PHE A 299 -20.74 3.59 20.80
N ASN A 300 -20.35 4.85 20.91
CA ASN A 300 -19.85 5.45 22.15
C ASN A 300 -20.88 5.38 23.29
N LYS A 301 -22.16 5.61 22.99
CA LYS A 301 -23.27 5.49 23.97
C LYS A 301 -23.54 4.05 24.38
N THR A 302 -23.43 3.10 23.45
CA THR A 302 -23.82 1.70 23.71
C THR A 302 -22.67 0.84 24.24
N HIS A 303 -21.43 1.29 24.09
CA HIS A 303 -20.19 0.58 24.43
C HIS A 303 -19.21 1.44 25.26
N GLU A 304 -19.69 2.07 26.34
CA GLU A 304 -18.92 2.97 27.21
C GLU A 304 -17.57 2.42 27.72
N LYS A 305 -17.43 1.09 27.81
CA LYS A 305 -16.22 0.41 28.33
C LYS A 305 -15.28 -0.13 27.26
N THR A 306 -15.56 0.11 25.98
CA THR A 306 -14.66 -0.29 24.90
C THR A 306 -13.89 0.91 24.37
N PRO A 307 -12.68 0.72 23.83
CA PRO A 307 -11.95 1.79 23.19
C PRO A 307 -12.78 2.44 22.08
N ASN A 308 -12.79 3.77 22.02
CA ASN A 308 -13.54 4.53 21.03
C ASN A 308 -12.65 5.08 19.90
N PHE A 309 -11.33 4.85 19.99
CA PHE A 309 -10.35 5.36 19.05
C PHE A 309 -9.59 4.20 18.37
N PRO A 310 -9.39 4.23 17.03
CA PRO A 310 -9.77 5.30 16.11
C PRO A 310 -11.25 5.27 15.76
N PRO A 311 -11.86 6.41 15.40
CA PRO A 311 -13.27 6.49 14.99
C PRO A 311 -13.57 5.58 13.79
N PHE A 312 -14.82 5.13 13.69
CA PHE A 312 -15.31 4.44 12.51
C PHE A 312 -15.24 5.36 11.30
N SER A 313 -14.71 4.84 10.21
CA SER A 313 -14.73 5.46 8.89
C SER A 313 -14.88 4.38 7.82
N LEU A 314 -15.27 4.77 6.61
CA LEU A 314 -15.32 3.84 5.49
C LEU A 314 -13.93 3.39 5.01
N LEU A 315 -12.88 4.13 5.38
CA LEU A 315 -11.49 3.81 5.04
C LEU A 315 -11.13 2.37 5.43
N ARG A 316 -11.22 2.04 6.72
CA ARG A 316 -10.82 0.72 7.24
C ARG A 316 -11.48 -0.46 6.54
N PRO A 317 -12.83 -0.57 6.48
CA PRO A 317 -13.47 -1.71 5.84
C PRO A 317 -13.15 -1.80 4.34
N MET A 318 -13.01 -0.68 3.64
CA MET A 318 -12.68 -0.66 2.21
C MET A 318 -11.23 -1.08 1.94
N VAL A 319 -10.27 -0.63 2.76
CA VAL A 319 -8.85 -1.03 2.68
C VAL A 319 -8.71 -2.51 2.98
N PHE A 320 -9.41 -3.03 4.00
CA PHE A 320 -9.41 -4.48 4.27
C PHE A 320 -9.98 -5.28 3.11
N GLN A 321 -11.01 -4.78 2.39
CA GLN A 321 -11.50 -5.46 1.18
C GLN A 321 -10.44 -5.47 0.08
N TRP A 322 -9.81 -4.32 -0.21
CA TRP A 322 -8.74 -4.26 -1.20
C TRP A 322 -7.61 -5.21 -0.86
N LYS A 323 -7.15 -5.18 0.39
CA LYS A 323 -6.05 -6.01 0.85
C LYS A 323 -6.35 -7.50 0.65
N ARG A 324 -7.47 -7.97 1.22
CA ARG A 324 -7.88 -9.38 1.20
C ARG A 324 -8.20 -9.90 -0.21
N LYS A 325 -8.64 -9.03 -1.12
CA LYS A 325 -9.12 -9.44 -2.45
C LYS A 325 -8.18 -9.11 -3.59
N VAL A 326 -7.25 -8.16 -3.42
CA VAL A 326 -6.33 -7.71 -4.47
C VAL A 326 -4.89 -7.84 -3.99
N PHE A 327 -4.50 -7.07 -2.98
CA PHE A 327 -3.10 -6.92 -2.58
C PHE A 327 -2.43 -8.25 -2.24
N GLU A 328 -3.07 -9.08 -1.41
CA GLU A 328 -2.51 -10.37 -0.98
C GLU A 328 -2.21 -11.31 -2.15
N THR A 329 -2.90 -11.14 -3.29
CA THR A 329 -2.68 -11.95 -4.50
C THR A 329 -1.48 -11.47 -5.31
N VAL A 330 -1.13 -10.18 -5.24
CA VAL A 330 -0.10 -9.56 -6.11
C VAL A 330 1.12 -9.06 -5.36
N LYS A 331 1.12 -9.07 -4.01
CA LYS A 331 2.20 -8.50 -3.18
C LYS A 331 3.59 -9.03 -3.50
N ASP A 332 3.73 -10.34 -3.78
CA ASP A 332 5.03 -10.94 -4.06
C ASP A 332 5.57 -10.47 -5.42
N LYS A 333 4.69 -10.30 -6.42
CA LYS A 333 5.04 -9.71 -7.70
C LYS A 333 5.50 -8.26 -7.54
N LEU A 334 4.77 -7.46 -6.74
CA LEU A 334 5.16 -6.07 -6.46
C LEU A 334 6.57 -5.99 -5.84
N ILE A 335 6.85 -6.82 -4.84
CA ILE A 335 8.17 -6.84 -4.17
C ILE A 335 9.27 -7.26 -5.14
N ASN A 336 9.07 -8.35 -5.88
CA ASN A 336 10.11 -8.87 -6.78
C ASN A 336 10.37 -7.88 -7.92
N THR A 337 9.32 -7.32 -8.53
CA THR A 337 9.46 -6.27 -9.56
C THR A 337 10.19 -5.04 -9.02
N ALA A 338 9.92 -4.61 -7.79
CA ALA A 338 10.65 -3.48 -7.18
C ALA A 338 12.15 -3.77 -7.07
N LEU A 339 12.53 -4.97 -6.64
CA LEU A 339 13.94 -5.38 -6.53
C LEU A 339 14.61 -5.48 -7.92
N ASP A 340 13.89 -6.02 -8.91
CA ASP A 340 14.38 -6.12 -10.29
C ASP A 340 14.61 -4.73 -10.90
N LEU A 341 13.67 -3.79 -10.70
CA LEU A 341 13.81 -2.41 -11.14
C LEU A 341 14.97 -1.70 -10.44
N LEU A 342 15.16 -1.90 -9.13
CA LEU A 342 16.30 -1.35 -8.41
C LEU A 342 17.64 -1.85 -9.01
N ASN A 343 17.73 -3.14 -9.32
CA ASN A 343 18.93 -3.71 -9.94
C ASN A 343 19.17 -3.20 -11.37
N LYS A 344 18.10 -2.98 -12.15
CA LYS A 344 18.20 -2.32 -13.47
C LYS A 344 18.70 -0.88 -13.33
N TRP A 345 18.24 -0.15 -12.32
CA TRP A 345 18.70 1.23 -12.07
C TRP A 345 20.19 1.27 -11.73
N ARG A 346 20.66 0.36 -10.86
CA ARG A 346 22.09 0.20 -10.54
C ARG A 346 22.95 -0.07 -11.78
N SER A 347 22.39 -0.79 -12.76
CA SER A 347 23.05 -1.17 -13.99
C SER A 347 22.92 -0.14 -15.13
N ASP A 348 22.32 1.03 -14.87
CA ASP A 348 22.00 2.05 -15.87
C ASP A 348 21.11 1.54 -17.03
N GLN A 349 20.26 0.55 -16.76
CA GLN A 349 19.34 -0.09 -17.72
C GLN A 349 17.89 0.33 -17.50
N ILE A 350 17.65 1.45 -16.83
CA ILE A 350 16.32 1.95 -16.50
C ILE A 350 16.09 3.32 -17.15
N ASP A 351 14.89 3.54 -17.66
CA ASP A 351 14.42 4.85 -18.10
C ASP A 351 13.68 5.58 -16.96
N GLU A 352 13.23 6.80 -17.23
CA GLU A 352 12.52 7.63 -16.26
C GLU A 352 11.16 7.03 -15.85
N GLU A 353 10.46 6.40 -16.80
CA GLU A 353 9.14 5.80 -16.58
C GLU A 353 9.22 4.61 -15.61
N LEU A 354 10.17 3.71 -15.84
CA LEU A 354 10.41 2.56 -14.96
C LEU A 354 10.96 2.99 -13.59
N SER A 355 11.74 4.07 -13.53
CA SER A 355 12.20 4.66 -12.26
C SER A 355 11.02 5.20 -11.45
N TYR A 356 10.07 5.87 -12.12
CA TYR A 356 8.84 6.34 -11.48
C TYR A 356 7.95 5.19 -11.01
N LEU A 357 7.84 4.13 -11.81
CA LEU A 357 7.10 2.92 -11.44
C LEU A 357 7.68 2.29 -10.17
N LEU A 358 9.01 2.18 -10.04
CA LEU A 358 9.65 1.70 -8.81
C LEU A 358 9.21 2.52 -7.60
N ILE A 359 9.29 3.86 -7.67
CA ILE A 359 8.89 4.75 -6.59
C ILE A 359 7.42 4.48 -6.21
N LYS A 360 6.53 4.36 -7.20
CA LYS A 360 5.11 4.11 -6.95
C LYS A 360 4.83 2.73 -6.35
N ILE A 361 5.56 1.69 -6.77
CA ILE A 361 5.47 0.36 -6.15
C ILE A 361 5.86 0.44 -4.69
N VAL A 362 6.98 1.08 -4.38
CA VAL A 362 7.44 1.23 -2.99
C VAL A 362 6.42 2.02 -2.16
N GLN A 363 5.86 3.12 -2.70
CA GLN A 363 4.82 3.89 -2.02
C GLN A 363 3.55 3.08 -1.76
N ALA A 364 3.10 2.24 -2.69
CA ALA A 364 1.96 1.37 -2.43
C ALA A 364 2.26 0.30 -1.36
N LEU A 365 3.49 -0.22 -1.29
CA LEU A 365 3.89 -1.13 -0.22
C LEU A 365 3.96 -0.43 1.14
N ILE A 366 4.35 0.85 1.17
CA ILE A 366 4.29 1.71 2.36
C ILE A 366 2.84 1.94 2.79
N ASP A 367 1.93 2.24 1.85
CA ASP A 367 0.49 2.39 2.14
C ASP A 367 -0.07 1.15 2.86
N HIS A 368 0.35 -0.05 2.45
CA HIS A 368 -0.03 -1.31 3.11
C HIS A 368 0.83 -1.67 4.34
N SER A 369 1.57 -0.71 4.90
CA SER A 369 2.39 -0.85 6.12
C SER A 369 2.15 0.27 7.13
N VAL A 370 1.47 1.34 6.72
CA VAL A 370 1.10 2.45 7.60
C VAL A 370 -0.32 2.28 8.17
N ASN A 371 -0.54 2.94 9.29
CA ASN A 371 -1.82 3.11 9.95
C ASN A 371 -1.94 4.55 10.46
N GLU A 372 -3.04 4.83 11.14
CA GLU A 372 -3.32 6.15 11.66
C GLU A 372 -2.18 6.61 12.60
N LEU A 373 -1.67 5.77 13.49
CA LEU A 373 -0.66 6.19 14.48
C LEU A 373 0.76 6.38 13.91
N ASN A 374 1.15 5.63 12.89
CA ASN A 374 2.55 5.62 12.44
C ASN A 374 2.82 6.45 11.17
N VAL A 375 1.79 6.86 10.40
CA VAL A 375 1.96 7.53 9.10
C VAL A 375 2.78 8.83 9.19
N ARG A 376 2.80 9.49 10.36
CA ARG A 376 3.56 10.73 10.57
C ARG A 376 5.05 10.52 10.84
N PHE A 377 5.44 9.28 11.13
CA PHE A 377 6.82 8.92 11.40
C PHE A 377 7.51 8.33 10.15
N LEU A 378 6.92 8.46 8.94
CA LEU A 378 7.49 7.90 7.72
C LEU A 378 8.93 8.37 7.43
N ASP A 379 9.25 9.61 7.77
CA ASP A 379 10.59 10.18 7.61
C ASP A 379 11.52 9.92 8.80
N HIS A 380 11.03 9.23 9.84
CA HIS A 380 11.79 8.91 11.04
C HIS A 380 12.72 7.71 10.85
N SER A 381 13.95 7.76 11.39
CA SER A 381 14.91 6.66 11.24
C SER A 381 14.47 5.35 11.91
N GLN A 382 13.75 5.48 13.02
CA GLN A 382 13.22 4.37 13.81
C GLN A 382 11.78 4.02 13.44
N PHE A 383 11.28 4.52 12.29
CA PHE A 383 9.95 4.17 11.80
C PHE A 383 9.73 2.66 11.89
N TYR A 384 8.67 2.27 12.58
CA TYR A 384 8.37 0.87 12.80
C TYR A 384 7.64 0.29 11.59
N THR A 385 8.25 -0.70 10.96
CA THR A 385 7.95 -1.18 9.60
C THR A 385 7.01 -2.39 9.55
N ASP A 386 6.28 -2.72 10.62
CA ASP A 386 5.48 -3.95 10.65
C ASP A 386 4.61 -4.14 9.41
N GLY A 387 4.72 -5.33 8.82
CA GLY A 387 3.97 -5.71 7.62
C GLY A 387 4.85 -5.86 6.39
N ILE A 388 4.32 -5.42 5.25
CA ILE A 388 4.86 -5.80 3.94
C ILE A 388 6.08 -4.96 3.53
N TYR A 389 6.17 -3.71 4.00
CA TYR A 389 7.34 -2.87 3.77
C TYR A 389 8.55 -3.39 4.55
N GLU A 390 8.41 -3.98 5.74
CA GLU A 390 9.54 -4.63 6.42
C GLU A 390 10.14 -5.76 5.57
N ILE A 391 9.30 -6.54 4.88
CA ILE A 391 9.77 -7.59 3.97
C ILE A 391 10.57 -6.98 2.82
N LEU A 392 10.09 -5.88 2.23
CA LEU A 392 10.83 -5.15 1.21
C LEU A 392 12.14 -4.59 1.75
N HIS A 393 12.11 -3.92 2.91
CA HIS A 393 13.27 -3.35 3.59
C HIS A 393 14.38 -4.40 3.78
N GLN A 394 14.05 -5.55 4.38
CA GLN A 394 15.00 -6.63 4.61
C GLN A 394 15.61 -7.15 3.30
N LYS A 395 14.77 -7.39 2.27
CA LYS A 395 15.23 -7.85 0.96
C LYS A 395 16.13 -6.82 0.27
N THR A 396 15.77 -5.54 0.32
CA THR A 396 16.57 -4.44 -0.25
C THR A 396 17.91 -4.32 0.45
N VAL A 397 17.95 -4.40 1.79
CA VAL A 397 19.20 -4.36 2.58
C VAL A 397 20.12 -5.52 2.18
N VAL A 398 19.59 -6.74 2.09
CA VAL A 398 20.36 -7.92 1.66
C VAL A 398 20.87 -7.77 0.22
N ALA A 399 20.00 -7.40 -0.71
CA ALA A 399 20.36 -7.22 -2.12
C ALA A 399 21.41 -6.11 -2.29
N THR A 400 21.34 -5.05 -1.48
CA THR A 400 22.33 -3.95 -1.50
C THR A 400 23.69 -4.41 -0.98
N LEU A 401 23.71 -5.17 0.12
CA LEU A 401 24.95 -5.76 0.63
C LEU A 401 25.60 -6.69 -0.40
N GLU A 402 24.81 -7.50 -1.10
CA GLU A 402 25.30 -8.37 -2.18
C GLU A 402 25.85 -7.56 -3.35
N TYR A 403 25.13 -6.53 -3.80
CA TYR A 403 25.60 -5.61 -4.82
C TYR A 403 26.94 -4.96 -4.44
N TYR A 404 27.07 -4.40 -3.23
CA TYR A 404 28.31 -3.77 -2.79
C TYR A 404 29.48 -4.75 -2.67
N LYS A 405 29.23 -6.03 -2.34
CA LYS A 405 30.27 -7.07 -2.39
C LYS A 405 30.83 -7.28 -3.80
N THR A 406 30.00 -7.15 -4.84
CA THR A 406 30.48 -7.26 -6.24
C THR A 406 31.42 -6.11 -6.63
N LEU A 407 31.26 -4.95 -5.99
CA LEU A 407 32.09 -3.75 -6.21
C LEU A 407 33.43 -3.78 -5.46
N LYS A 408 33.64 -4.74 -4.55
CA LYS A 408 34.81 -4.77 -3.64
C LYS A 408 36.17 -4.75 -4.35
N ASN A 409 36.23 -5.21 -5.60
CA ASN A 409 37.47 -5.24 -6.38
C ASN A 409 37.79 -3.91 -7.08
N LEU A 410 36.91 -2.92 -6.99
CA LEU A 410 37.18 -1.59 -7.54
C LEU A 410 38.22 -0.84 -6.68
N PRO A 411 39.04 0.03 -7.30
CA PRO A 411 39.82 1.02 -6.56
C PRO A 411 38.94 1.84 -5.60
N ALA A 412 39.49 2.22 -4.43
CA ALA A 412 38.71 2.84 -3.36
C ALA A 412 37.97 4.13 -3.77
N ASP A 413 38.55 4.93 -4.68
CA ASP A 413 37.92 6.13 -5.23
C ASP A 413 36.73 5.78 -6.12
N LYS A 414 36.89 4.84 -7.06
CA LYS A 414 35.79 4.36 -7.92
C LYS A 414 34.69 3.64 -7.14
N LEU A 415 35.07 2.91 -6.09
CA LEU A 415 34.11 2.29 -5.18
C LEU A 415 33.25 3.36 -4.50
N SER A 416 33.87 4.40 -3.93
CA SER A 416 33.17 5.51 -3.28
C SER A 416 32.17 6.19 -4.22
N GLU A 417 32.58 6.48 -5.46
CA GLU A 417 31.68 7.05 -6.49
C GLU A 417 30.48 6.13 -6.79
N ALA A 418 30.70 4.83 -6.94
CA ALA A 418 29.63 3.87 -7.21
C ALA A 418 28.65 3.71 -6.03
N LEU A 419 29.17 3.72 -4.80
CA LEU A 419 28.36 3.64 -3.58
C LEU A 419 27.55 4.93 -3.36
N GLU A 420 28.13 6.09 -3.63
CA GLU A 420 27.43 7.38 -3.57
C GLU A 420 26.29 7.43 -4.60
N LYS A 421 26.54 6.97 -5.83
CA LYS A 421 25.51 6.87 -6.86
C LYS A 421 24.34 5.98 -6.43
N ASP A 422 24.61 4.82 -5.85
CA ASP A 422 23.55 3.94 -5.33
C ASP A 422 22.78 4.59 -4.17
N MET A 423 23.50 5.25 -3.24
CA MET A 423 22.87 5.93 -2.12
C MET A 423 21.88 7.00 -2.57
N ASN A 424 22.20 7.75 -3.63
CA ASN A 424 21.29 8.73 -4.23
C ASN A 424 20.02 8.08 -4.80
N ILE A 425 20.11 6.85 -5.34
CA ILE A 425 18.93 6.08 -5.77
C ILE A 425 18.10 5.68 -4.54
N ILE A 426 18.76 5.12 -3.51
CA ILE A 426 18.09 4.66 -2.29
C ILE A 426 17.34 5.79 -1.58
N GLN A 427 17.95 6.98 -1.47
CA GLN A 427 17.33 8.16 -0.86
C GLN A 427 16.08 8.65 -1.59
N ARG A 428 15.99 8.42 -2.91
CA ARG A 428 14.84 8.83 -3.72
C ARG A 428 13.66 7.87 -3.61
N VAL A 429 13.92 6.60 -3.25
CA VAL A 429 12.94 5.52 -3.39
C VAL A 429 12.41 5.05 -2.04
N PHE A 430 13.27 4.90 -1.04
CA PHE A 430 12.96 4.20 0.21
C PHE A 430 12.84 5.13 1.41
N LEU A 431 12.13 4.69 2.46
CA LEU A 431 11.99 5.41 3.73
C LEU A 431 13.33 5.62 4.44
N LYS A 432 13.41 6.65 5.28
CA LYS A 432 14.62 7.06 6.02
C LYS A 432 15.29 5.90 6.77
N ARG A 433 14.51 5.03 7.41
CA ARG A 433 15.02 3.82 8.06
C ARG A 433 15.85 2.93 7.12
N THR A 434 15.36 2.70 5.91
CA THR A 434 16.06 1.87 4.91
C THR A 434 17.32 2.56 4.41
N GLN A 435 17.25 3.88 4.22
CA GLN A 435 18.41 4.69 3.85
C GLN A 435 19.51 4.54 4.90
N ILE A 436 19.19 4.68 6.19
CA ILE A 436 20.18 4.62 7.29
C ILE A 436 20.84 3.25 7.39
N GLU A 437 20.09 2.16 7.28
CA GLU A 437 20.68 0.80 7.31
C GLU A 437 21.61 0.57 6.12
N ILE A 438 21.25 1.05 4.92
CA ILE A 438 22.12 0.97 3.74
C ILE A 438 23.34 1.90 3.90
N GLU A 439 23.18 3.07 4.50
CA GLU A 439 24.26 4.02 4.79
C GLU A 439 25.29 3.41 5.77
N LYS A 440 24.83 2.68 6.79
CA LYS A 440 25.71 1.91 7.68
C LYS A 440 26.52 0.89 6.90
N ILE A 441 25.87 0.08 6.05
CA ILE A 441 26.54 -0.93 5.22
C ILE A 441 27.57 -0.29 4.28
N ARG A 442 27.18 0.81 3.61
CA ARG A 442 28.06 1.60 2.75
C ARG A 442 29.30 2.04 3.51
N ASN A 443 29.13 2.72 4.65
CA ASN A 443 30.23 3.26 5.44
C ASN A 443 31.20 2.16 5.88
N GLU A 444 30.70 0.99 6.27
CA GLU A 444 31.57 -0.12 6.67
C GLU A 444 32.42 -0.66 5.52
N ILE A 445 31.83 -0.82 4.33
CA ILE A 445 32.53 -1.29 3.14
C ILE A 445 33.56 -0.26 2.68
N GLU A 446 33.18 1.01 2.65
CA GLU A 446 34.04 2.10 2.20
C GLU A 446 35.23 2.32 3.16
N ILE A 447 34.99 2.31 4.47
CA ILE A 447 36.05 2.34 5.49
C ILE A 447 36.99 1.14 5.32
N SER A 448 36.47 -0.06 5.08
CA SER A 448 37.31 -1.25 4.89
C SER A 448 38.18 -1.16 3.63
N ALA A 449 37.67 -0.57 2.55
CA ALA A 449 38.41 -0.39 1.31
C ALA A 449 39.54 0.64 1.48
N TRP A 450 39.24 1.80 2.07
CA TRP A 450 40.24 2.83 2.35
C TRP A 450 41.32 2.36 3.33
N LYS A 451 40.93 1.62 4.38
CA LYS A 451 41.89 0.95 5.29
C LYS A 451 42.90 0.11 4.51
N SER A 452 42.40 -0.74 3.61
CA SER A 452 43.25 -1.63 2.81
C SER A 452 44.18 -0.84 1.90
N CYS A 453 43.65 0.16 1.18
CA CYS A 453 44.40 1.06 0.30
C CYS A 453 45.55 1.78 1.02
N PHE A 454 45.28 2.36 2.20
CA PHE A 454 46.30 3.06 2.98
C PHE A 454 47.35 2.10 3.55
N CYS A 455 46.94 0.92 4.01
CA CYS A 455 47.87 -0.11 4.50
C CYS A 455 48.80 -0.62 3.40
N GLU A 456 48.28 -0.82 2.18
CA GLU A 456 49.08 -1.20 1.00
C GLU A 456 50.07 -0.10 0.62
N SER A 457 49.59 1.14 0.51
CA SER A 457 50.43 2.31 0.25
C SER A 457 51.54 2.47 1.30
N TYR A 458 51.24 2.18 2.57
CA TYR A 458 52.22 2.19 3.65
C TYR A 458 53.24 1.04 3.56
N LYS A 459 52.81 -0.16 3.16
CA LYS A 459 53.73 -1.30 2.96
C LYS A 459 54.72 -1.05 1.82
N GLU A 460 54.26 -0.38 0.77
CA GLU A 460 55.11 0.02 -0.37
C GLU A 460 56.01 1.22 -0.05
N PHE A 461 55.70 1.96 1.01
CA PHE A 461 56.48 3.11 1.45
C PHE A 461 57.88 2.69 1.92
N LYS A 462 58.87 3.17 1.16
CA LYS A 462 60.29 3.12 1.54
C LYS A 462 60.64 4.42 2.23
N ALA A 463 61.12 4.31 3.48
CA ALA A 463 61.53 5.45 4.28
C ALA A 463 62.57 6.28 3.53
N GLY A 464 62.26 7.56 3.33
CA GLY A 464 63.16 8.56 2.78
C GLY A 464 63.35 9.70 3.78
N ILE A 465 64.35 10.56 3.52
CA ILE A 465 64.54 11.77 4.33
C ILE A 465 63.48 12.79 3.89
N CYS A 466 62.38 12.87 4.64
CA CYS A 466 61.43 13.97 4.60
C CYS A 466 61.65 14.83 5.84
N CYS A 467 61.77 16.15 5.64
CA CYS A 467 61.98 17.13 6.70
C CYS A 467 60.81 18.10 6.69
N VAL A 468 59.69 17.74 7.32
CA VAL A 468 58.57 18.68 7.49
C VAL A 468 58.05 18.59 8.92
N ASN A 469 58.41 19.56 9.76
CA ASN A 469 57.74 19.74 11.06
C ASN A 469 56.40 20.44 10.83
N SER A 470 55.30 19.69 10.84
CA SER A 470 53.95 20.26 10.78
C SER A 470 53.09 19.79 11.96
N ASN A 471 52.39 20.73 12.62
CA ASN A 471 51.40 20.43 13.67
C ASN A 471 50.24 19.55 13.16
N VAL A 472 49.98 19.56 11.84
CA VAL A 472 48.93 18.75 11.20
C VAL A 472 49.27 17.25 11.27
N THR A 473 50.55 16.91 11.28
CA THR A 473 51.02 15.52 11.33
C THR A 473 50.73 14.88 12.70
N GLU A 474 50.79 15.64 13.79
CA GLU A 474 50.46 15.11 15.13
C GLU A 474 48.95 14.82 15.25
N ASN A 475 48.09 15.71 14.75
CA ASN A 475 46.64 15.49 14.73
C ASN A 475 46.25 14.21 13.96
N LEU A 476 46.90 13.96 12.81
CA LEU A 476 46.65 12.74 12.03
C LEU A 476 47.20 11.48 12.69
N LEU A 477 48.31 11.55 13.43
CA LEU A 477 48.85 10.42 14.19
C LEU A 477 47.89 9.95 15.28
N ASP A 478 47.20 10.87 15.93
CA ASP A 478 46.25 10.56 17.01
C ASP A 478 44.84 10.22 16.50
N SER A 479 44.57 10.47 15.21
CA SER A 479 43.30 10.14 14.54
C SER A 479 43.14 8.64 14.24
N GLU A 480 41.93 8.23 13.83
CA GLU A 480 41.66 6.86 13.36
C GLU A 480 42.57 6.42 12.21
N PHE A 481 42.92 7.34 11.31
CA PHE A 481 43.88 7.09 10.24
C PHE A 481 45.26 6.67 10.79
N GLY A 482 45.78 7.41 11.77
CA GLY A 482 47.03 7.07 12.46
C GLY A 482 46.96 5.71 13.15
N ARG A 483 45.86 5.43 13.88
CA ARG A 483 45.62 4.15 14.57
C ARG A 483 45.69 2.95 13.63
N ILE A 484 45.15 3.07 12.41
CA ILE A 484 45.22 1.99 11.42
C ILE A 484 46.64 1.71 10.99
N LEU A 485 47.45 2.74 10.77
CA LEU A 485 48.86 2.58 10.43
C LEU A 485 49.64 1.97 11.60
N PHE A 486 49.32 2.34 12.83
CA PHE A 486 49.90 1.73 14.03
C PHE A 486 49.56 0.24 14.19
N ASN A 487 48.42 -0.20 13.67
CA ASN A 487 48.10 -1.64 13.60
C ASN A 487 48.98 -2.42 12.61
N VAL A 488 49.64 -1.72 11.67
CA VAL A 488 50.54 -2.32 10.69
C VAL A 488 52.01 -2.22 11.13
N ASP A 489 52.41 -1.12 11.76
CA ASP A 489 53.78 -0.89 12.25
C ASP A 489 53.77 -0.02 13.51
N PHE A 490 54.42 -0.48 14.59
CA PHE A 490 54.48 0.28 15.85
C PHE A 490 55.48 1.47 15.80
N ASN A 491 56.23 1.63 14.71
CA ASN A 491 57.22 2.69 14.57
C ASN A 491 56.59 4.04 14.23
N LYS A 492 56.30 4.83 15.29
CA LYS A 492 55.75 6.19 15.19
C LYS A 492 56.51 7.11 14.24
N ASN A 493 57.84 7.02 14.18
CA ASN A 493 58.64 7.88 13.30
C ASN A 493 58.47 7.52 11.83
N ARG A 494 58.35 6.23 11.50
CA ARG A 494 58.12 5.79 10.11
C ARG A 494 56.71 6.14 9.64
N ILE A 495 55.71 6.01 10.51
CA ILE A 495 54.34 6.48 10.22
C ILE A 495 54.33 7.99 10.01
N ARG A 496 54.97 8.76 10.89
CA ARG A 496 55.10 10.22 10.74
C ARG A 496 55.69 10.60 9.38
N GLN A 497 56.80 9.98 8.98
CA GLN A 497 57.42 10.23 7.67
C GLN A 497 56.50 9.87 6.49
N PHE A 498 55.71 8.80 6.61
CA PHE A 498 54.74 8.43 5.58
C PHE A 498 53.65 9.50 5.44
N ILE A 499 53.08 9.97 6.55
CA ILE A 499 52.04 11.01 6.57
C ILE A 499 52.57 12.31 5.95
N GLU A 500 53.76 12.74 6.37
CA GLU A 500 54.43 13.92 5.79
C GLU A 500 54.67 13.77 4.29
N THR A 501 55.06 12.57 3.84
CA THR A 501 55.28 12.28 2.42
C THR A 501 53.97 12.33 1.62
N LEU A 502 52.87 11.81 2.15
CA LEU A 502 51.55 11.86 1.49
C LEU A 502 51.07 13.30 1.35
N GLN A 503 51.21 14.10 2.41
CA GLN A 503 50.84 15.52 2.40
C GLN A 503 51.67 16.34 1.41
N TRP A 504 52.96 16.03 1.26
CA TRP A 504 53.83 16.78 0.35
C TRP A 504 53.65 16.41 -1.12
N ARG A 505 53.29 15.16 -1.44
CA ARG A 505 53.31 14.65 -2.82
C ARG A 505 51.97 14.70 -3.55
N ASN A 506 50.85 14.76 -2.85
CA ASN A 506 49.56 14.51 -3.50
C ASN A 506 48.37 15.14 -2.74
N ASP A 507 47.88 16.29 -3.21
CA ASP A 507 46.70 16.96 -2.66
C ASP A 507 45.47 16.02 -2.63
N LYS A 508 45.31 15.15 -3.64
CA LYS A 508 44.23 14.15 -3.69
C LYS A 508 44.32 13.14 -2.54
N MET A 509 45.53 12.81 -2.06
CA MET A 509 45.66 11.90 -0.90
C MET A 509 45.26 12.56 0.41
N VAL A 510 45.49 13.88 0.55
CA VAL A 510 45.01 14.63 1.71
C VAL A 510 43.48 14.66 1.73
N GLU A 511 42.85 14.90 0.58
CA GLU A 511 41.40 14.82 0.42
C GLU A 511 40.87 13.42 0.77
N ASN A 512 41.54 12.35 0.31
CA ASN A 512 41.16 10.97 0.65
C ASN A 512 41.24 10.68 2.16
N ILE A 513 42.27 11.18 2.85
CA ILE A 513 42.40 11.04 4.32
C ILE A 513 41.28 11.80 5.02
N GLN A 514 40.98 13.02 4.59
CA GLN A 514 39.88 13.80 5.18
C GLN A 514 38.53 13.13 4.95
N HIS A 515 38.27 12.63 3.74
CA HIS A 515 37.08 11.85 3.42
C HIS A 515 36.96 10.61 4.32
N PHE A 516 38.06 9.88 4.48
CA PHE A 516 38.12 8.71 5.35
C PHE A 516 37.81 9.01 6.82
N LEU A 517 38.33 10.12 7.35
CA LEU A 517 38.02 10.56 8.72
C LEU A 517 36.55 10.95 8.86
N LYS A 518 35.97 11.65 7.86
CA LYS A 518 34.53 11.96 7.83
C LYS A 518 33.66 10.71 7.81
N LEU A 519 34.05 9.65 7.09
CA LEU A 519 33.31 8.37 7.11
C LEU A 519 33.27 7.76 8.51
N PHE A 520 34.33 7.90 9.29
CA PHE A 520 34.37 7.43 10.68
C PHE A 520 33.52 8.27 11.62
N GLU A 521 33.59 9.60 11.51
CA GLU A 521 32.71 10.51 12.23
C GLU A 521 31.25 10.17 11.93
N ARG A 522 30.92 10.00 10.64
CA ARG A 522 29.59 9.59 10.20
C ARG A 522 29.16 8.23 10.74
N LYS A 523 30.09 7.27 10.84
CA LYS A 523 29.79 5.96 11.46
C LYS A 523 29.39 6.11 12.93
N VAL A 524 30.05 6.99 13.68
CA VAL A 524 29.71 7.28 15.08
C VAL A 524 28.35 8.00 15.15
N GLU A 525 28.11 8.98 14.28
CA GLU A 525 26.81 9.66 14.19
C GLU A 525 25.66 8.70 13.89
N LEU A 526 25.84 7.71 13.02
CA LEU A 526 24.80 6.71 12.73
C LEU A 526 24.57 5.70 13.87
N GLN A 527 25.44 5.69 14.88
CA GLN A 527 25.29 4.89 16.10
C GLN A 527 24.60 5.69 17.23
N GLU A 528 24.71 7.02 17.21
CA GLU A 528 24.04 7.93 18.13
C GLU A 528 22.69 8.37 17.52
N LYS A 529 21.61 8.54 18.32
CA LYS A 529 20.29 8.93 17.78
C LYS A 529 20.41 10.24 16.97
N LEU A 530 19.81 10.30 15.78
CA LEU A 530 19.93 11.44 14.86
C LEU A 530 19.16 12.67 15.38
N ILE A 531 19.70 13.87 15.17
CA ILE A 531 19.07 15.14 15.59
C ILE A 531 17.69 15.36 14.93
N ASP A 532 17.54 14.94 13.66
CA ASP A 532 16.27 15.08 12.92
C ASP A 532 15.14 14.24 13.53
N ASP A 533 15.47 13.11 14.15
CA ASP A 533 14.49 12.26 14.83
C ASP A 533 13.85 12.98 16.03
N LEU A 534 14.64 13.75 16.79
CA LEU A 534 14.13 14.51 17.94
C LEU A 534 13.10 15.56 17.52
N ILE A 535 13.32 16.25 16.40
CA ILE A 535 12.37 17.26 15.90
C ILE A 535 11.06 16.57 15.49
N ILE A 536 11.15 15.44 14.79
CA ILE A 536 9.98 14.65 14.37
C ILE A 536 9.23 14.09 15.59
N GLU A 537 9.96 13.59 16.60
CA GLU A 537 9.38 13.11 17.87
C GLU A 537 8.66 14.25 18.58
N GLU A 538 9.30 15.39 18.81
CA GLU A 538 8.71 16.55 19.49
C GLU A 538 7.45 17.08 18.78
N GLU A 539 7.45 17.18 17.45
CA GLU A 539 6.27 17.62 16.69
C GLU A 539 5.09 16.63 16.78
N ASN A 540 5.39 15.32 16.81
CA ASN A 540 4.37 14.29 16.90
C ASN A 540 3.85 14.12 18.32
N GLU A 541 4.70 14.24 19.33
CA GLU A 541 4.30 14.26 20.75
C GLU A 541 3.36 15.42 21.06
N GLN A 542 3.59 16.60 20.47
CA GLN A 542 2.67 17.74 20.56
C GLN A 542 1.27 17.43 20.01
N CYS A 543 1.19 16.49 19.07
CA CYS A 543 -0.06 16.02 18.49
C CYS A 543 -0.62 14.77 19.20
N GLY A 544 -0.02 14.32 20.30
CA GLY A 544 -0.44 13.14 21.06
C GLY A 544 0.01 11.81 20.47
N PHE A 545 0.96 11.79 19.53
CA PHE A 545 1.50 10.57 18.93
C PHE A 545 2.86 10.22 19.53
N MET A 546 3.00 8.97 19.95
CA MET A 546 4.28 8.41 20.39
C MET A 546 4.83 7.48 19.32
N LEU A 547 6.14 7.55 19.08
CA LEU A 547 6.85 6.62 18.19
C LEU A 547 6.80 5.18 18.75
N GLU A 548 6.98 5.04 20.07
CA GLU A 548 6.86 3.77 20.77
C GLU A 548 5.39 3.40 20.96
N GLN A 549 4.92 2.45 20.16
CA GLN A 549 3.58 1.86 20.29
C GLN A 549 3.64 0.56 21.09
N SER A 550 2.68 0.35 21.99
CA SER A 550 2.49 -0.94 22.64
C SER A 550 2.13 -2.03 21.61
N PRO A 551 2.42 -3.32 21.88
CA PRO A 551 2.00 -4.43 21.01
C PRO A 551 0.49 -4.43 20.72
N GLU A 552 -0.31 -4.05 21.71
CA GLU A 552 -1.77 -3.97 21.63
C GLU A 552 -2.23 -2.87 20.68
N GLU A 553 -1.66 -1.66 20.78
CA GLU A 553 -1.92 -0.56 19.83
C GLU A 553 -1.51 -0.96 18.42
N ARG A 554 -0.34 -1.58 18.24
CA ARG A 554 0.10 -2.05 16.93
C ARG A 554 -0.90 -2.99 16.29
N ILE A 555 -1.46 -3.92 17.06
CA ILE A 555 -2.46 -4.85 16.56
C ILE A 555 -3.76 -4.10 16.25
N LEU A 556 -4.25 -3.27 17.19
CA LEU A 556 -5.54 -2.57 17.11
C LEU A 556 -5.64 -1.57 15.95
N PHE A 557 -4.52 -0.90 15.65
CA PHE A 557 -4.38 0.05 14.56
C PHE A 557 -3.89 -0.58 13.26
N SER A 558 -3.53 -1.87 13.28
CA SER A 558 -3.06 -2.55 12.09
C SER A 558 -4.13 -2.57 10.99
N LEU A 559 -3.80 -1.98 9.85
CA LEU A 559 -4.50 -2.22 8.57
C LEU A 559 -3.91 -3.44 7.84
N THR A 560 -2.82 -3.99 8.39
CA THR A 560 -1.99 -5.05 7.81
C THR A 560 -2.23 -6.42 8.44
N ASN A 561 -2.93 -6.49 9.57
CA ASN A 561 -3.28 -7.73 10.24
C ASN A 561 -4.80 -7.78 10.46
N ASP A 562 -5.39 -8.91 10.09
CA ASP A 562 -6.79 -9.16 10.43
C ASP A 562 -6.87 -9.51 11.93
N ILE A 563 -7.71 -8.80 12.66
CA ILE A 563 -7.98 -9.09 14.07
C ILE A 563 -9.27 -9.90 14.16
N SER A 564 -9.22 -11.06 14.82
CA SER A 564 -10.43 -11.82 15.16
C SER A 564 -11.17 -11.19 16.36
N PRO A 565 -12.48 -11.42 16.51
CA PRO A 565 -13.22 -10.99 17.69
C PRO A 565 -12.58 -11.43 19.01
N GLN A 566 -12.01 -12.63 19.06
CA GLN A 566 -11.34 -13.16 20.26
C GLN A 566 -10.04 -12.40 20.58
N GLN A 567 -9.23 -12.10 19.57
CA GLN A 567 -8.00 -11.30 19.75
C GLN A 567 -8.35 -9.89 20.21
N PHE A 568 -9.36 -9.27 19.61
CA PHE A 568 -9.84 -7.95 20.00
C PHE A 568 -10.28 -7.93 21.47
N MET A 569 -11.10 -8.89 21.90
CA MET A 569 -11.53 -8.97 23.30
C MET A 569 -10.35 -9.22 24.26
N GLY A 570 -9.37 -10.02 23.85
CA GLY A 570 -8.15 -10.23 24.63
C GLY A 570 -7.35 -8.94 24.82
N ILE A 571 -7.25 -8.12 23.77
CA ILE A 571 -6.61 -6.80 23.85
C ILE A 571 -7.39 -5.91 24.81
N VAL A 572 -8.70 -5.73 24.61
CA VAL A 572 -9.55 -4.86 25.42
C VAL A 572 -9.53 -5.23 26.91
N ILE A 573 -9.41 -6.50 27.26
CA ILE A 573 -9.34 -6.95 28.67
C ILE A 573 -7.97 -6.65 29.29
N ASN A 574 -6.89 -6.72 28.50
CA ASN A 574 -5.52 -6.59 29.00
C ASN A 574 -4.99 -5.15 28.95
N THR A 575 -5.62 -4.28 28.16
CA THR A 575 -5.24 -2.87 28.08
C THR A 575 -6.06 -2.03 29.04
N ASP A 576 -5.40 -1.29 29.92
CA ASP A 576 -5.95 -0.10 30.59
C ASP A 576 -6.10 1.06 29.58
N LEU A 577 -6.54 0.80 28.33
CA LEU A 577 -6.84 1.81 27.30
C LEU A 577 -8.21 2.48 27.55
N LEU A 578 -8.58 2.65 28.83
CA LEU A 578 -9.82 3.30 29.30
C LEU A 578 -9.62 4.80 29.50
#